data_AF-A0A4Z2E051-F1
#
_entry.id   AF-A0A4Z2E051-F1
#
_cell.length_a   1.000
_cell.length_b   1.000
_cell.length_c   1.000
_cell.angle_alpha   90.00
_cell.angle_beta   90.00
_cell.angle_gamma   90.00
#
_symmetry.space_group_name_H-M   'P 1'
#
loop_
_entity.id
_entity.type
_entity.pdbx_description
1 polymer ?
#
loop_
_entity_poly.entity_id
_entity_poly.type
_entity_poly.pdbx_seq_one_letter_code
_entity_poly.pdbx_strand_id
1 'polypeptide(L)'
;MKQSAPVCLILTCFFTGALFRCNRYVAEEKTWQEARNYCVENYTDLTSIWSQEEDDDLWNYPGREDRVWIGLFKDGIDNWKWVGGQNVTFSRWLSGPFKDGAMCAVHRQDGWRNLSCTKTRSFFCSDRCLVLVKENKTWEEAMKLCRDQNRDLVSLPSGYALSETLVVSQGAQTDLVWTGLRYLADRWLWVSGETQGYWHWNHPDALQCPGWIHRCGALSLKGNYVVAWDCAAKLNFVCNKRNRV
;
A
#
# COMPACT_ATOMS: atom_id res chain seq x y z
N MET A 1 32.68 42.97 -9.81
CA MET A 1 31.23 42.71 -9.72
C MET A 1 31.03 41.21 -9.56
N LYS A 2 30.69 40.74 -8.35
CA LYS A 2 30.41 39.33 -8.07
C LYS A 2 28.92 39.08 -8.32
N GLN A 3 28.58 38.23 -9.27
CA GLN A 3 27.21 37.74 -9.44
C GLN A 3 27.02 36.53 -8.53
N SER A 4 26.17 36.70 -7.52
CA SER A 4 25.70 35.65 -6.64
C SER A 4 24.58 34.89 -7.36
N ALA A 5 24.75 33.60 -7.62
CA ALA A 5 23.66 32.74 -8.07
C ALA A 5 22.70 32.46 -6.90
N PRO A 6 21.37 32.46 -7.10
CA PRO A 6 20.45 32.12 -6.03
C PRO A 6 20.54 30.61 -5.79
N VAL A 7 20.89 30.24 -4.57
CA VAL A 7 20.78 28.86 -4.08
C VAL A 7 19.29 28.51 -4.12
N CYS A 8 18.91 27.66 -5.06
CA CYS A 8 17.59 27.05 -5.10
C CYS A 8 17.51 26.10 -3.90
N LEU A 9 16.92 26.58 -2.80
CA LEU A 9 16.54 25.75 -1.67
C LEU A 9 15.47 24.78 -2.17
N ILE A 10 15.91 23.60 -2.58
CA ILE A 10 15.01 22.46 -2.75
C ILE A 10 14.47 22.18 -1.35
N LEU A 11 13.28 22.71 -1.06
CA LEU A 11 12.40 22.14 -0.06
C LEU A 11 12.12 20.72 -0.53
N THR A 12 13.00 19.79 -0.17
CA THR A 12 12.65 18.37 -0.18
C THR A 12 11.57 18.27 0.87
N CYS A 13 10.34 18.43 0.41
CA CYS A 13 9.20 17.88 1.09
C CYS A 13 9.55 16.39 1.20
N PHE A 14 10.05 15.99 2.37
CA PHE A 14 10.02 14.60 2.79
C PHE A 14 8.53 14.29 2.94
N PHE A 15 7.82 14.15 1.82
CA PHE A 15 6.85 13.10 1.71
C PHE A 15 7.68 11.84 1.94
N THR A 16 7.83 11.46 3.21
CA THR A 16 7.79 10.05 3.55
C THR A 16 6.49 9.58 2.92
N GLY A 17 6.56 9.19 1.64
CA GLY A 17 5.44 8.66 0.90
C GLY A 17 4.87 7.60 1.81
N ALA A 18 3.63 7.81 2.25
CA ALA A 18 2.92 6.76 2.91
C ALA A 18 2.92 5.63 1.89
N LEU A 19 3.80 4.63 2.10
CA LEU A 19 3.82 3.45 1.25
C LEU A 19 2.38 2.95 1.19
N PHE A 20 1.89 2.55 0.01
CA PHE A 20 0.54 1.98 -0.14
C PHE A 20 0.41 0.79 0.84
N ARG A 21 -0.18 1.06 2.01
CA ARG A 21 -0.25 0.17 3.16
C ARG A 21 -1.63 -0.46 3.16
N CYS A 22 -1.64 -1.78 3.24
CA CYS A 22 -2.85 -2.57 3.29
C CYS A 22 -3.02 -3.06 4.72
N ASN A 23 -4.26 -3.23 5.16
CA ASN A 23 -4.55 -3.80 6.46
C ASN A 23 -5.06 -5.23 6.31
N ARG A 24 -4.59 -6.13 7.19
CA ARG A 24 -4.96 -7.54 7.23
C ARG A 24 -5.59 -7.84 8.58
N TYR A 25 -6.89 -8.13 8.55
CA TYR A 25 -7.57 -8.64 9.73
C TYR A 25 -7.14 -10.07 10.00
N VAL A 26 -6.79 -10.36 11.25
CA VAL A 26 -6.46 -11.68 11.74
C VAL A 26 -7.43 -12.00 12.87
N ALA A 27 -8.28 -12.99 12.65
CA ALA A 27 -9.32 -13.40 13.61
C ALA A 27 -8.78 -14.23 14.80
N GLU A 28 -7.46 -14.43 14.88
CA GLU A 28 -6.84 -15.13 16.01
C GLU A 28 -6.82 -14.25 17.26
N GLU A 29 -7.21 -14.82 18.39
CA GLU A 29 -7.18 -14.14 19.69
C GLU A 29 -5.77 -14.18 20.30
N LYS A 30 -5.08 -13.04 20.34
CA LYS A 30 -3.72 -12.94 20.88
C LYS A 30 -3.56 -11.75 21.82
N THR A 31 -2.65 -11.83 22.79
CA THR A 31 -2.22 -10.64 23.54
C THR A 31 -1.60 -9.62 22.59
N TRP A 32 -1.52 -8.35 23.00
CA TRP A 32 -0.99 -7.30 22.10
C TRP A 32 0.42 -7.62 21.59
N GLN A 33 1.28 -8.14 22.47
CA GLN A 33 2.66 -8.50 22.10
C GLN A 33 2.70 -9.72 21.17
N GLU A 34 1.88 -10.74 21.40
CA GLU A 34 1.79 -11.91 20.53
C GLU A 34 1.21 -11.55 19.16
N ALA A 35 0.19 -10.69 19.11
CA ALA A 35 -0.37 -10.14 17.88
C ALA A 35 0.69 -9.37 17.08
N ARG A 36 1.50 -8.56 17.77
CA ARG A 36 2.62 -7.86 17.16
C ARG A 36 3.66 -8.82 16.57
N ASN A 37 4.09 -9.80 17.34
CA ASN A 37 5.06 -10.80 16.88
C ASN A 37 4.54 -11.51 15.63
N TYR A 38 3.27 -11.93 15.64
CA TYR A 38 2.62 -12.52 14.47
C TYR A 38 2.66 -11.60 13.25
N CYS A 39 2.31 -10.31 13.41
CA CYS A 39 2.33 -9.36 12.29
C CYS A 39 3.73 -9.10 11.75
N VAL A 40 4.76 -9.06 12.61
CA VAL A 40 6.17 -8.91 12.18
C VAL A 40 6.65 -10.15 11.44
N GLU A 41 6.25 -11.35 11.88
CA GLU A 41 6.63 -12.61 11.25
C GLU A 41 5.94 -12.84 9.89
N ASN A 42 4.67 -12.45 9.77
CA ASN A 42 3.84 -12.79 8.61
C ASN A 42 3.56 -11.60 7.66
N TYR A 43 3.74 -10.37 8.14
CA TYR A 43 3.41 -9.13 7.43
C TYR A 43 4.49 -8.05 7.68
N THR A 44 4.11 -6.83 8.09
CA THR A 44 5.06 -5.76 8.43
C THR A 44 5.11 -5.48 9.94
N ASP A 45 3.99 -5.07 10.54
CA ASP A 45 3.83 -4.86 11.99
C ASP A 45 2.31 -4.75 12.26
N LEU A 46 1.88 -4.47 13.50
CA LEU A 46 0.49 -4.08 13.76
C LEU A 46 0.13 -2.79 12.99
N THR A 47 -1.16 -2.61 12.68
CA THR A 47 -1.62 -1.45 11.91
C THR A 47 -1.49 -0.14 12.68
N SER A 48 -0.95 0.88 12.00
CA SER A 48 -0.99 2.28 12.43
C SER A 48 -2.01 3.06 11.59
N ILE A 49 -2.66 4.06 12.18
CA ILE A 49 -3.75 4.82 11.55
C ILE A 49 -3.38 6.31 11.50
N TRP A 50 -3.42 6.90 10.29
CA TRP A 50 -2.93 8.25 10.01
C TRP A 50 -4.01 9.21 9.51
N SER A 51 -5.20 8.70 9.17
CA SER A 51 -6.31 9.48 8.64
C SER A 51 -7.66 8.88 9.02
N GLN A 52 -8.73 9.68 8.86
CA GLN A 52 -10.10 9.20 9.03
C GLN A 52 -10.46 8.11 8.01
N GLU A 53 -9.96 8.21 6.78
CA GLU A 53 -10.19 7.20 5.73
C GLU A 53 -9.60 5.83 6.12
N GLU A 54 -8.37 5.80 6.64
CA GLU A 54 -7.75 4.57 7.12
C GLU A 54 -8.50 3.96 8.33
N ASP A 55 -9.03 4.81 9.21
CA ASP A 55 -9.84 4.39 10.36
C ASP A 55 -11.18 3.78 9.93
N ASP A 56 -11.86 4.43 8.98
CA ASP A 56 -13.12 3.95 8.41
C ASP A 56 -12.93 2.64 7.63
N ASP A 57 -11.83 2.50 6.89
CA ASP A 57 -11.45 1.25 6.22
C ASP A 57 -11.27 0.08 7.20
N LEU A 58 -10.66 0.35 8.36
CA LEU A 58 -10.55 -0.65 9.44
C LEU A 58 -11.92 -1.02 10.00
N TRP A 59 -12.80 -0.04 10.21
CA TRP A 59 -14.16 -0.29 10.71
C TRP A 59 -14.99 -1.14 9.74
N ASN A 60 -14.92 -0.83 8.45
CA ASN A 60 -15.73 -1.47 7.41
C ASN A 60 -15.21 -2.84 6.96
N TYR A 61 -14.09 -3.32 7.51
CA TYR A 61 -13.52 -4.61 7.14
C TYR A 61 -14.51 -5.77 7.37
N PRO A 62 -14.82 -6.59 6.36
CA PRO A 62 -15.81 -7.65 6.50
C PRO A 62 -15.45 -8.69 7.57
N GLY A 63 -16.39 -8.99 8.46
CA GLY A 63 -16.26 -10.05 9.46
C GLY A 63 -15.35 -9.73 10.65
N ARG A 64 -14.93 -8.47 10.82
CA ARG A 64 -14.15 -8.07 12.00
C ARG A 64 -15.00 -7.98 13.27
N GLU A 65 -14.35 -8.13 14.41
CA GLU A 65 -14.96 -7.91 15.72
C GLU A 65 -14.98 -6.43 16.13
N ASP A 66 -15.78 -6.07 17.15
CA ASP A 66 -15.87 -4.69 17.64
C ASP A 66 -14.52 -4.16 18.16
N ARG A 67 -13.80 -4.96 18.96
CA ARG A 67 -12.56 -4.55 19.64
C ARG A 67 -11.37 -5.32 19.10
N VAL A 68 -10.56 -4.67 18.29
CA VAL A 68 -9.42 -5.28 17.62
C VAL A 68 -8.13 -4.57 18.01
N TRP A 69 -7.03 -5.30 18.20
CA TRP A 69 -5.73 -4.66 18.44
C TRP A 69 -5.27 -3.87 17.21
N ILE A 70 -4.72 -2.69 17.51
CA ILE A 70 -3.96 -1.86 16.57
C ILE A 70 -2.58 -1.59 17.17
N GLY A 71 -1.66 -1.08 16.37
CA GLY A 71 -0.27 -0.85 16.74
C GLY A 71 -0.03 0.32 17.68
N LEU A 72 -1.06 0.85 18.33
CA LEU A 72 -0.93 1.97 19.25
C LEU A 72 -0.69 1.46 20.68
N PHE A 73 0.39 1.90 21.29
CA PHE A 73 0.79 1.51 22.64
C PHE A 73 1.40 2.67 23.42
N LYS A 74 1.45 2.54 24.74
CA LYS A 74 2.11 3.48 25.65
C LYS A 74 3.55 3.04 25.84
N ASP A 75 4.50 3.92 25.56
CA ASP A 75 5.92 3.67 25.76
C ASP A 75 6.32 3.74 27.25
N GLY A 76 7.57 3.37 27.54
CA GLY A 76 8.09 3.33 28.92
C GLY A 76 8.21 4.67 29.63
N ILE A 77 7.81 5.79 29.00
CA ILE A 77 7.85 7.15 29.56
C ILE A 77 6.48 7.82 29.40
N ASP A 78 5.41 7.02 29.40
CA ASP A 78 4.01 7.48 29.40
C ASP A 78 3.50 8.15 28.11
N ASN A 79 4.19 7.98 26.97
CA ASN A 79 3.76 8.55 25.69
C ASN A 79 3.10 7.50 24.79
N TRP A 80 2.01 7.86 24.13
CA TRP A 80 1.40 7.00 23.11
C TRP A 80 2.15 7.09 21.80
N LYS A 81 2.53 5.92 21.26
CA LYS A 81 3.26 5.78 20.01
C LYS A 81 2.70 4.65 19.18
N TRP A 82 2.82 4.81 17.88
CA TRP A 82 2.59 3.73 16.94
C TRP A 82 3.77 2.75 16.98
N VAL A 83 3.51 1.48 16.66
CA VAL A 83 4.57 0.55 16.29
C VAL A 83 5.42 1.17 15.18
N GLY A 84 6.74 1.18 15.37
CA GLY A 84 7.69 1.98 14.59
C GLY A 84 8.17 3.28 15.28
N GLY A 85 7.57 3.66 16.41
CA GLY A 85 8.04 4.73 17.28
C GLY A 85 7.54 6.13 16.92
N GLN A 86 6.71 6.26 15.90
CA GLN A 86 6.11 7.54 15.49
C GLN A 86 5.11 8.05 16.53
N ASN A 87 5.02 9.36 16.65
CA ASN A 87 4.03 10.03 17.48
C ASN A 87 2.63 10.00 16.84
N VAL A 88 1.61 10.10 17.68
CA VAL A 88 0.21 10.17 17.26
C VAL A 88 -0.09 11.56 16.68
N THR A 89 -0.39 11.64 15.38
CA THR A 89 -0.78 12.88 14.69
C THR A 89 -2.27 12.94 14.33
N PHE A 90 -2.91 11.77 14.22
CA PHE A 90 -4.36 11.58 14.05
C PHE A 90 -4.88 10.77 15.24
N SER A 91 -6.05 11.11 15.77
CA SER A 91 -6.58 10.50 16.99
C SER A 91 -8.10 10.40 17.00
N ARG A 92 -8.61 9.21 17.35
CA ARG A 92 -10.03 8.97 17.66
C ARG A 92 -10.27 8.45 19.07
N TRP A 93 -9.45 8.84 20.05
CA TRP A 93 -9.66 8.46 21.44
C TRP A 93 -11.05 8.86 21.96
N LEU A 94 -11.80 7.90 22.51
CA LEU A 94 -13.17 8.11 22.99
C LEU A 94 -13.29 8.87 24.31
N SER A 95 -12.35 8.65 25.23
CA SER A 95 -12.41 9.24 26.58
C SER A 95 -11.06 9.79 27.04
N GLY A 96 -10.15 10.05 26.08
CA GLY A 96 -8.73 10.31 26.32
C GLY A 96 -8.03 9.08 26.91
N PRO A 97 -6.72 8.89 26.67
CA PRO A 97 -6.05 7.63 27.03
C PRO A 97 -5.57 7.59 28.51
N PHE A 98 -6.33 8.19 29.42
CA PHE A 98 -5.84 8.62 30.74
C PHE A 98 -6.24 7.72 31.92
N LYS A 99 -6.98 6.63 31.70
CA LYS A 99 -7.50 5.80 32.81
C LYS A 99 -6.97 4.36 32.76
N ASP A 100 -6.48 3.91 33.91
CA ASP A 100 -6.41 2.51 34.35
C ASP A 100 -5.18 1.64 33.96
N GLY A 101 -4.00 2.23 33.75
CA GLY A 101 -2.77 1.44 33.55
C GLY A 101 -2.77 0.54 32.29
N ALA A 102 -3.80 0.68 31.45
CA ALA A 102 -3.94 0.04 30.17
C ALA A 102 -3.05 0.76 29.14
N MET A 103 -2.07 0.02 28.60
CA MET A 103 -0.98 0.54 27.77
C MET A 103 -1.10 0.17 26.29
N CYS A 104 -2.18 -0.50 25.87
CA CYS A 104 -2.38 -0.91 24.48
C CYS A 104 -3.74 -0.44 23.98
N ALA A 105 -3.87 -0.10 22.70
CA ALA A 105 -5.13 0.41 22.15
C ALA A 105 -5.87 -0.62 21.32
N VAL A 106 -7.19 -0.64 21.47
CA VAL A 106 -8.11 -1.32 20.55
C VAL A 106 -8.86 -0.30 19.69
N HIS A 107 -9.06 -0.65 18.44
CA HIS A 107 -9.96 0.05 17.51
C HIS A 107 -11.40 -0.45 17.67
N ARG A 108 -12.38 0.47 17.62
CA ARG A 108 -13.83 0.22 17.71
C ARG A 108 -14.61 1.14 16.78
N GLN A 109 -15.92 0.90 16.64
CA GLN A 109 -16.81 1.74 15.83
C GLN A 109 -16.80 3.21 16.23
N ASP A 110 -16.85 3.43 17.54
CA ASP A 110 -17.01 4.74 18.14
C ASP A 110 -15.67 5.47 18.30
N GLY A 111 -14.55 4.76 18.10
CA GLY A 111 -13.19 5.27 18.22
C GLY A 111 -12.28 4.33 19.02
N TRP A 112 -11.14 4.85 19.46
CA TRP A 112 -10.11 4.05 20.12
C TRP A 112 -10.29 4.04 21.64
N ARG A 113 -9.96 2.90 22.27
CA ARG A 113 -9.88 2.77 23.73
C ARG A 113 -8.61 2.06 24.15
N ASN A 114 -8.08 2.43 25.30
CA ASN A 114 -7.00 1.68 25.91
C ASN A 114 -7.57 0.42 26.58
N LEU A 115 -6.79 -0.66 26.52
CA LEU A 115 -7.09 -1.94 27.13
C LEU A 115 -5.78 -2.55 27.68
N SER A 116 -5.91 -3.38 28.71
CA SER A 116 -4.76 -4.13 29.23
C SER A 116 -4.16 -5.00 28.14
N CYS A 117 -2.85 -4.87 27.91
CA CYS A 117 -2.10 -5.56 26.85
C CYS A 117 -2.14 -7.09 26.97
N THR A 118 -2.48 -7.62 28.15
CA THR A 118 -2.57 -9.06 28.43
C THR A 118 -3.91 -9.67 28.06
N LYS A 119 -4.90 -8.87 27.65
CA LYS A 119 -6.15 -9.40 27.06
C LYS A 119 -5.85 -9.96 25.67
N THR A 120 -6.51 -11.04 25.31
CA THR A 120 -6.50 -11.52 23.94
C THR A 120 -7.52 -10.74 23.11
N ARG A 121 -7.17 -10.38 21.87
CA ARG A 121 -8.09 -9.88 20.84
C ARG A 121 -7.59 -10.32 19.47
N SER A 122 -8.51 -10.41 18.52
CA SER A 122 -8.27 -10.28 17.09
C SER A 122 -7.56 -8.96 16.78
N PHE A 123 -6.87 -8.88 15.64
CA PHE A 123 -5.94 -7.79 15.39
C PHE A 123 -5.77 -7.45 13.91
N PHE A 124 -5.33 -6.22 13.63
CA PHE A 124 -4.94 -5.79 12.29
C PHE A 124 -3.44 -5.70 12.14
N CYS A 125 -2.91 -6.35 11.12
CA CYS A 125 -1.54 -6.17 10.67
C CYS A 125 -1.48 -5.18 9.49
N SER A 126 -0.47 -4.33 9.50
CA SER A 126 -0.03 -3.61 8.30
C SER A 126 0.70 -4.58 7.38
N ASP A 127 0.35 -4.52 6.09
CA ASP A 127 0.88 -5.33 4.99
C ASP A 127 1.27 -4.40 3.83
N ARG A 128 2.13 -4.88 2.93
CA ARG A 128 2.50 -4.16 1.71
C ARG A 128 1.47 -4.45 0.63
N CYS A 129 0.73 -3.45 0.17
CA CYS A 129 -0.21 -3.64 -0.94
C CYS A 129 0.55 -3.98 -2.23
N LEU A 130 1.63 -3.25 -2.48
CA LEU A 130 2.47 -3.40 -3.66
C LEU A 130 3.68 -4.28 -3.35
N VAL A 131 3.92 -5.26 -4.21
CA VAL A 131 5.07 -6.17 -4.11
C VAL A 131 5.73 -6.28 -5.48
N LEU A 132 7.00 -5.89 -5.56
CA LEU A 132 7.84 -6.17 -6.72
C LEU A 132 8.25 -7.64 -6.71
N VAL A 133 7.94 -8.35 -7.78
CA VAL A 133 8.42 -9.70 -8.05
C VAL A 133 9.56 -9.62 -9.06
N LYS A 134 10.74 -10.07 -8.65
CA LYS A 134 11.98 -9.99 -9.44
C LYS A 134 12.18 -11.17 -10.40
N GLU A 135 11.14 -11.96 -10.65
CA GLU A 135 11.16 -13.01 -11.66
C GLU A 135 10.94 -12.42 -13.05
N ASN A 136 11.63 -12.96 -14.06
CA ASN A 136 11.45 -12.57 -15.45
C ASN A 136 10.35 -13.44 -16.09
N LYS A 137 9.15 -12.88 -16.26
CA LYS A 137 7.96 -13.60 -16.73
C LYS A 137 7.27 -12.87 -17.88
N THR A 138 6.55 -13.62 -18.72
CA THR A 138 5.61 -13.01 -19.67
C THR A 138 4.48 -12.34 -18.92
N TRP A 139 3.70 -11.48 -19.61
CA TRP A 139 2.60 -10.78 -18.97
C TRP A 139 1.56 -11.76 -18.38
N GLU A 140 1.18 -12.81 -19.12
CA GLU A 140 0.22 -13.82 -18.68
C GLU A 140 0.75 -14.65 -17.49
N GLU A 141 2.04 -15.00 -17.50
CA GLU A 141 2.69 -15.71 -16.39
C GLU A 141 2.73 -14.86 -15.12
N ALA A 142 3.11 -13.59 -15.25
CA ALA A 142 3.17 -12.62 -14.16
C ALA A 142 1.79 -12.41 -13.52
N MET A 143 0.76 -12.24 -14.35
CA MET A 143 -0.62 -12.11 -13.91
C MET A 143 -1.08 -13.33 -13.10
N LYS A 144 -0.80 -14.53 -13.61
CA LYS A 144 -1.12 -15.77 -12.91
C LYS A 144 -0.43 -15.84 -11.55
N LEU A 145 0.86 -15.54 -11.47
CA LEU A 145 1.60 -15.56 -10.20
C LEU A 145 1.07 -14.56 -9.17
N CYS A 146 0.67 -13.35 -9.57
CA CYS A 146 0.01 -12.43 -8.65
C CYS A 146 -1.31 -13.01 -8.12
N ARG A 147 -2.12 -13.62 -9.01
CA ARG A 147 -3.44 -14.18 -8.65
C ARG A 147 -3.37 -15.42 -7.77
N ASP A 148 -2.36 -16.25 -7.95
CA ASP A 148 -2.10 -17.41 -7.07
C ASP A 148 -1.84 -16.97 -5.61
N GLN A 149 -1.46 -15.70 -5.39
CA GLN A 149 -1.28 -15.10 -4.06
C GLN A 149 -2.45 -14.20 -3.63
N ASN A 150 -3.61 -14.32 -4.28
CA ASN A 150 -4.78 -13.46 -4.06
C ASN A 150 -4.48 -11.95 -4.23
N ARG A 151 -3.59 -11.64 -5.17
CA ARG A 151 -3.25 -10.29 -5.66
C ARG A 151 -3.64 -10.19 -7.14
N ASP A 152 -3.44 -9.03 -7.75
CA ASP A 152 -3.47 -8.87 -9.21
C ASP A 152 -2.26 -8.05 -9.66
N LEU A 153 -2.00 -7.92 -10.96
CA LEU A 153 -1.01 -6.95 -11.44
C LEU A 153 -1.45 -5.52 -11.09
N VAL A 154 -0.49 -4.65 -10.79
CA VAL A 154 -0.78 -3.29 -10.30
C VAL A 154 -1.52 -2.43 -11.32
N SER A 155 -2.57 -1.75 -10.86
CA SER A 155 -3.24 -0.66 -11.58
C SER A 155 -2.65 0.69 -11.21
N LEU A 156 -2.58 1.62 -12.16
CA LEU A 156 -2.11 2.99 -11.93
C LEU A 156 -3.22 4.02 -12.19
N PRO A 157 -4.23 4.12 -11.31
CA PRO A 157 -5.37 5.02 -11.50
C PRO A 157 -5.04 6.51 -11.27
N SER A 158 -3.92 6.82 -10.62
CA SER A 158 -3.54 8.19 -10.25
C SER A 158 -2.01 8.38 -10.30
N GLY A 159 -1.57 9.65 -10.30
CA GLY A 159 -0.15 9.99 -10.18
C GLY A 159 0.49 9.51 -8.86
N TYR A 160 -0.31 9.35 -7.80
CA TYR A 160 0.15 8.78 -6.54
C TYR A 160 0.43 7.27 -6.69
N ALA A 161 -0.47 6.50 -7.29
CA ALA A 161 -0.25 5.08 -7.58
C ALA A 161 0.98 4.85 -8.47
N LEU A 162 1.20 5.74 -9.45
CA LEU A 162 2.42 5.76 -10.27
C LEU A 162 3.67 5.97 -9.42
N SER A 163 3.68 7.02 -8.59
CA SER A 163 4.82 7.37 -7.73
C SER A 163 5.19 6.23 -6.78
N GLU A 164 4.20 5.63 -6.12
CA GLU A 164 4.36 4.50 -5.22
C GLU A 164 4.92 3.26 -5.94
N THR A 165 4.39 2.96 -7.12
CA THR A 165 4.86 1.82 -7.93
C THR A 165 6.31 2.02 -8.38
N LEU A 166 6.70 3.26 -8.74
CA LEU A 166 8.09 3.59 -9.07
C LEU A 166 9.03 3.37 -7.88
N VAL A 167 8.62 3.80 -6.67
CA VAL A 167 9.40 3.57 -5.44
C VAL A 167 9.57 2.08 -5.17
N VAL A 168 8.51 1.28 -5.25
CA VAL A 168 8.56 -0.18 -5.05
C VAL A 168 9.40 -0.88 -6.13
N SER A 169 9.46 -0.31 -7.33
CA SER A 169 10.19 -0.88 -8.48
C SER A 169 11.68 -0.55 -8.51
N GLN A 170 12.22 0.26 -7.58
CA GLN A 170 13.64 0.64 -7.55
C GLN A 170 14.61 -0.57 -7.51
N GLY A 171 14.16 -1.71 -7.00
CA GLY A 171 14.94 -2.94 -6.94
C GLY A 171 14.81 -3.86 -8.15
N ALA A 172 14.11 -3.46 -9.21
CA ALA A 172 13.88 -4.28 -10.40
C ALA A 172 15.16 -4.49 -11.20
N GLN A 173 15.23 -5.63 -11.88
CA GLN A 173 16.36 -6.02 -12.74
C GLN A 173 16.12 -5.62 -14.21
N THR A 174 14.90 -5.25 -14.56
CA THR A 174 14.48 -4.85 -15.91
C THR A 174 14.14 -3.37 -15.94
N ASP A 175 14.46 -2.69 -17.05
CA ASP A 175 14.15 -1.25 -17.24
C ASP A 175 12.64 -0.96 -17.31
N LEU A 176 11.85 -2.00 -17.55
CA LEU A 176 10.39 -2.00 -17.59
C LEU A 176 9.87 -3.01 -16.56
N VAL A 177 8.72 -2.73 -15.94
CA VAL A 177 8.02 -3.71 -15.10
C VAL A 177 6.58 -3.91 -15.56
N TRP A 178 6.06 -5.13 -15.51
CA TRP A 178 4.67 -5.36 -15.89
C TRP A 178 3.69 -4.70 -14.93
N THR A 179 2.63 -4.14 -15.53
CA THR A 179 1.46 -3.61 -14.85
C THR A 179 0.21 -4.36 -15.31
N GLY A 180 -0.92 -4.13 -14.67
CA GLY A 180 -2.20 -4.76 -15.02
C GLY A 180 -2.86 -4.18 -16.27
N LEU A 181 -2.20 -3.28 -17.01
CA LEU A 181 -2.79 -2.67 -18.20
C LEU A 181 -2.76 -3.65 -19.38
N ARG A 182 -3.91 -3.85 -20.03
CA ARG A 182 -4.08 -4.76 -21.16
C ARG A 182 -5.03 -4.18 -22.21
N TYR A 183 -4.71 -4.36 -23.48
CA TYR A 183 -5.60 -3.99 -24.58
C TYR A 183 -6.56 -5.14 -24.90
N LEU A 184 -7.85 -4.97 -24.58
CA LEU A 184 -8.92 -5.94 -24.81
C LEU A 184 -10.19 -5.21 -25.24
N ALA A 185 -10.96 -5.82 -26.17
CA ALA A 185 -12.22 -5.26 -26.68
C ALA A 185 -12.05 -3.79 -27.16
N ASP A 186 -11.00 -3.56 -27.96
CA ASP A 186 -10.66 -2.28 -28.58
C ASP A 186 -10.47 -1.11 -27.59
N ARG A 187 -10.04 -1.42 -26.37
CA ARG A 187 -9.72 -0.43 -25.35
C ARG A 187 -8.66 -0.94 -24.37
N TRP A 188 -7.97 -0.02 -23.71
CA TRP A 188 -7.05 -0.32 -22.62
C TRP A 188 -7.80 -0.44 -21.30
N LEU A 189 -7.50 -1.50 -20.54
CA LEU A 189 -8.17 -1.81 -19.29
C LEU A 189 -7.15 -2.25 -18.25
N TRP A 190 -7.39 -1.86 -17.00
CA TRP A 190 -6.75 -2.47 -15.84
C TRP A 190 -7.46 -3.77 -15.53
N VAL A 191 -6.72 -4.89 -15.55
CA VAL A 191 -7.30 -6.23 -15.33
C VAL A 191 -7.75 -6.49 -13.91
N SER A 192 -7.35 -5.65 -12.97
CA SER A 192 -7.84 -5.58 -11.59
C SER A 192 -9.22 -4.90 -11.46
N GLY A 193 -9.71 -4.25 -12.52
CA GLY A 193 -11.08 -3.73 -12.65
C GLY A 193 -11.29 -2.26 -12.29
N GLU A 194 -10.23 -1.50 -11.98
CA GLU A 194 -10.30 -0.05 -11.77
C GLU A 194 -10.73 0.67 -13.06
N THR A 195 -11.80 1.47 -12.97
CA THR A 195 -12.49 2.06 -14.13
C THR A 195 -11.86 3.35 -14.64
N GLN A 196 -10.89 3.93 -13.93
CA GLN A 196 -10.22 5.17 -14.32
C GLN A 196 -8.71 5.02 -14.20
N GLY A 197 -8.00 5.20 -15.31
CA GLY A 197 -6.55 5.20 -15.37
C GLY A 197 -6.02 6.61 -15.61
N TYR A 198 -4.93 6.97 -14.93
CA TYR A 198 -4.07 8.11 -15.27
C TYR A 198 -3.30 7.85 -16.59
N TRP A 199 -3.84 7.10 -17.55
CA TRP A 199 -3.23 6.89 -18.87
C TRP A 199 -3.45 8.10 -19.80
N HIS A 200 -4.11 9.15 -19.33
CA HIS A 200 -4.42 10.38 -20.09
C HIS A 200 -3.26 11.38 -20.21
N TRP A 201 -2.08 11.12 -19.62
CA TRP A 201 -0.98 12.09 -19.66
C TRP A 201 0.28 11.56 -20.35
N ASN A 202 0.65 12.28 -21.41
CA ASN A 202 1.90 12.28 -22.17
C ASN A 202 2.04 11.38 -23.42
N HIS A 203 1.03 11.35 -24.30
CA HIS A 203 1.19 11.73 -25.72
C HIS A 203 -0.14 11.55 -26.48
N PRO A 204 -0.51 12.46 -27.39
CA PRO A 204 -1.75 12.34 -28.20
C PRO A 204 -1.76 11.11 -29.15
N ASP A 205 -0.59 10.52 -29.44
CA ASP A 205 -0.44 9.58 -30.57
C ASP A 205 -0.16 8.12 -30.17
N ALA A 206 -0.05 7.78 -28.88
CA ALA A 206 0.63 6.52 -28.48
C ALA A 206 -0.26 5.27 -28.29
N LEU A 207 -1.60 5.39 -28.19
CA LEU A 207 -2.43 4.26 -27.72
C LEU A 207 -3.75 4.02 -28.47
N GLN A 208 -3.97 4.67 -29.62
CA GLN A 208 -5.27 4.55 -30.32
C GLN A 208 -5.52 3.18 -30.96
N CYS A 209 -4.47 2.41 -31.27
CA CYS A 209 -4.52 0.98 -31.60
C CYS A 209 -3.08 0.42 -31.56
N PRO A 210 -2.66 -0.26 -30.48
CA PRO A 210 -1.33 -0.87 -30.47
C PRO A 210 -1.21 -1.95 -31.55
N GLY A 211 -0.02 -2.08 -32.14
CA GLY A 211 0.30 -3.21 -33.02
C GLY A 211 0.01 -4.55 -32.34
N TRP A 212 -0.28 -5.60 -33.10
CA TRP A 212 -0.81 -6.87 -32.60
C TRP A 212 -0.07 -7.45 -31.38
N ILE A 213 1.25 -7.29 -31.33
CA ILE A 213 2.11 -7.80 -30.24
C ILE A 213 2.16 -6.86 -29.01
N HIS A 214 1.94 -5.55 -29.18
CA HIS A 214 2.13 -4.53 -28.13
C HIS A 214 0.88 -4.31 -27.27
N ARG A 215 0.22 -5.37 -26.84
CA ARG A 215 -1.10 -5.30 -26.16
C ARG A 215 -1.03 -5.35 -24.63
N CYS A 216 0.17 -5.26 -24.06
CA CYS A 216 0.41 -5.26 -22.62
C CYS A 216 1.04 -3.94 -22.19
N GLY A 217 0.66 -3.41 -21.03
CA GLY A 217 1.28 -2.20 -20.50
C GLY A 217 2.39 -2.50 -19.49
N ALA A 218 3.56 -1.92 -19.73
CA ALA A 218 4.69 -1.96 -18.81
C ALA A 218 5.00 -0.54 -18.31
N LEU A 219 5.37 -0.40 -17.04
CA LEU A 219 5.86 0.86 -16.48
C LEU A 219 7.34 1.02 -16.82
N SER A 220 7.70 2.13 -17.47
CA SER A 220 9.09 2.52 -17.70
C SER A 220 9.69 3.16 -16.46
N LEU A 221 10.76 2.57 -15.91
CA LEU A 221 11.44 3.08 -14.72
C LEU A 221 12.33 4.30 -15.02
N LYS A 222 12.72 4.49 -16.28
CA LYS A 222 13.47 5.66 -16.75
C LYS A 222 12.53 6.78 -17.19
N GLY A 223 11.45 6.41 -17.88
CA GLY A 223 10.47 7.34 -18.42
C GLY A 223 9.46 7.84 -17.39
N ASN A 224 9.19 7.06 -16.34
CA ASN A 224 8.12 7.31 -15.37
C ASN A 224 6.71 7.35 -16.00
N TYR A 225 6.49 6.55 -17.04
CA TYR A 225 5.19 6.42 -17.71
C TYR A 225 4.96 4.97 -18.16
N VAL A 226 3.70 4.63 -18.41
CA VAL A 226 3.30 3.32 -18.93
C VAL A 226 3.44 3.31 -20.45
N VAL A 227 4.01 2.24 -20.99
CA VAL A 227 4.19 1.99 -22.42
C VAL A 227 3.49 0.71 -22.84
N ALA A 228 2.98 0.69 -24.07
CA ALA A 228 2.56 -0.52 -24.74
C ALA A 228 3.79 -1.37 -25.09
N TRP A 229 3.76 -2.67 -24.77
CA TRP A 229 4.90 -3.57 -24.89
C TRP A 229 4.50 -4.97 -25.33
N ASP A 230 5.48 -5.70 -25.90
CA ASP A 230 5.31 -7.10 -26.33
C ASP A 230 5.06 -7.99 -25.12
N CYS A 231 3.86 -8.58 -25.05
CA CYS A 231 3.41 -9.44 -23.97
C CYS A 231 4.27 -10.69 -23.77
N ALA A 232 4.97 -11.15 -24.83
CA ALA A 232 5.88 -12.28 -24.76
C ALA A 232 7.24 -11.91 -24.13
N ALA A 233 7.53 -10.61 -23.95
CA ALA A 233 8.74 -10.18 -23.27
C ALA A 233 8.75 -10.64 -21.80
N LYS A 234 9.93 -10.95 -21.28
CA LYS A 234 10.09 -11.39 -19.89
C LYS A 234 10.57 -10.23 -19.03
N LEU A 235 9.69 -9.71 -18.18
CA LEU A 235 9.96 -8.57 -17.31
C LEU A 235 9.74 -8.96 -15.84
N ASN A 236 10.35 -8.20 -14.93
CA ASN A 236 9.87 -8.13 -13.55
C ASN A 236 8.48 -7.49 -13.52
N PHE A 237 7.75 -7.64 -12.41
CA PHE A 237 6.36 -7.21 -12.34
C PHE A 237 5.95 -6.81 -10.93
N VAL A 238 4.94 -5.95 -10.83
CA VAL A 238 4.42 -5.50 -9.53
C VAL A 238 3.02 -6.05 -9.32
N CYS A 239 2.84 -6.79 -8.24
CA CYS A 239 1.54 -7.25 -7.79
C CYS A 239 0.93 -6.25 -6.79
N ASN A 240 -0.36 -6.00 -6.90
CA ASN A 240 -1.17 -5.20 -5.99
C ASN A 240 -2.21 -6.08 -5.27
N LYS A 241 -2.30 -5.95 -3.95
CA LYS A 241 -3.37 -6.55 -3.14
C LYS A 241 -4.43 -5.49 -2.90
N ARG A 242 -5.65 -5.74 -3.38
CA ARG A 242 -6.78 -4.84 -3.13
C ARG A 242 -7.09 -4.78 -1.62
N ASN A 243 -7.41 -3.60 -1.11
CA ASN A 243 -8.38 -3.49 -0.03
C ASN A 243 -9.72 -3.82 -0.67
N ARG A 244 -10.23 -5.05 -0.46
CA ARG A 244 -11.61 -5.35 -0.86
C ARG A 244 -12.49 -4.64 0.15
N VAL A 245 -13.15 -3.56 -0.28
CA VAL A 245 -14.36 -3.03 0.36
C VAL A 245 -15.44 -4.09 0.25
#